data_AF-A0A3B3BI25-F1
#
_entry.id   AF-A0A3B3BI25-F1
#
_cell.length_a   1.000
_cell.length_b   1.000
_cell.length_c   1.000
_cell.angle_alpha   90.00
_cell.angle_beta   90.00
_cell.angle_gamma   90.00
#
_symmetry.space_group_name_H-M   'P 1'
#
loop_
_entity.id
_entity.type
_entity.pdbx_description
1 polymer ?
#
loop_
_entity_poly.entity_id
_entity_poly.type
_entity_poly.pdbx_seq_one_letter_code
_entity_poly.pdbx_strand_id
1 'polypeptide(L)'
;MSALLCLALLALSSLTAASDLDCDELVKPSLNQSKVSGRWIFQVGISDTEEQMEFLKSVNSSWMEIQTTPKSEGLNLHFGDRIDGKCMYGTANSSVSGNSTRVTFYYNSTSHEVFGKLLESCPDCAVWSDYKLTEEMGKTKKHRNLYLFTKTGKLDDKNLEVFKKQAECLHFSTDFYFPQTTRKICFLLYRYTLHPMCNKALLFFLFQTYVPTKRTQTKRPTNNEDSHPTQKVKKQASTTSVCCNKQAPSVSCTTTT
;
A
#
# COMPACT_ATOMS: atom_id res chain seq x y z
N MET A 1 -49.26 -10.73 35.61
CA MET A 1 -48.85 -10.78 34.19
C MET A 1 -48.28 -9.45 33.69
N SER A 2 -49.00 -8.31 33.80
CA SER A 2 -48.56 -6.99 33.27
C SER A 2 -47.07 -6.65 33.48
N ALA A 3 -46.54 -6.71 34.71
CA ALA A 3 -45.16 -6.32 35.02
C ALA A 3 -44.08 -7.07 34.21
N LEU A 4 -44.29 -8.34 33.86
CA LEU A 4 -43.36 -9.11 33.03
C LEU A 4 -43.36 -8.62 31.57
N LEU A 5 -44.51 -8.16 31.07
CA LEU A 5 -44.59 -7.52 29.75
C LEU A 5 -43.83 -6.20 29.73
N CYS A 6 -44.01 -5.36 30.77
CA CYS A 6 -43.29 -4.09 30.89
C CYS A 6 -41.76 -4.29 30.95
N LEU A 7 -41.29 -5.27 31.72
CA LEU A 7 -39.86 -5.61 31.79
C LEU A 7 -39.33 -6.15 30.46
N ALA A 8 -40.08 -7.00 29.76
CA ALA A 8 -39.70 -7.49 28.43
C ALA A 8 -39.64 -6.37 27.38
N LEU A 9 -40.61 -5.45 27.39
CA LEU A 9 -40.62 -4.28 26.50
C LEU A 9 -39.44 -3.34 26.78
N LEU A 10 -39.14 -3.04 28.05
CA LEU A 10 -37.98 -2.24 28.44
C LEU A 10 -36.66 -2.92 28.04
N ALA A 11 -36.56 -4.25 28.19
CA ALA A 11 -35.41 -5.02 27.74
C ALA A 11 -35.22 -4.92 26.22
N LEU A 12 -36.28 -5.10 25.43
CA LEU A 12 -36.24 -4.91 23.98
C LEU A 12 -35.83 -3.47 23.61
N SER A 13 -36.43 -2.45 24.24
CA SER A 13 -36.07 -1.03 24.01
C SER A 13 -34.59 -0.76 24.30
N SER A 14 -34.04 -1.34 25.38
CA SER A 14 -32.62 -1.21 25.72
C SER A 14 -31.70 -1.98 24.76
N LEU A 15 -32.19 -3.06 24.13
CA LEU A 15 -31.43 -3.82 23.14
C LEU A 15 -31.44 -3.14 21.76
N THR A 16 -32.51 -2.42 21.42
CA THR A 16 -32.54 -1.47 20.28
C THR A 16 -31.77 -0.18 20.56
N ALA A 17 -31.39 0.09 21.82
CA ALA A 17 -30.49 1.19 22.19
C ALA A 17 -29.00 0.83 22.03
N ALA A 18 -28.68 -0.17 21.20
CA ALA A 18 -27.36 -0.31 20.59
C ALA A 18 -27.16 0.90 19.66
N SER A 19 -26.65 2.00 20.22
CA SER A 19 -26.62 3.33 19.63
C SER A 19 -26.23 3.33 18.16
N ASP A 20 -27.14 3.82 17.31
CA ASP A 20 -26.70 4.48 16.08
C ASP A 20 -25.70 5.56 16.49
N LEU A 21 -24.47 5.43 16.00
CA LEU A 21 -23.44 6.44 16.19
C LEU A 21 -23.96 7.71 15.53
N ASP A 22 -24.00 8.80 16.30
CA ASP A 22 -24.53 10.08 15.83
C ASP A 22 -23.78 10.49 14.55
N CYS A 23 -24.50 11.07 13.58
CA CYS A 23 -23.90 11.52 12.34
C CYS A 23 -22.77 12.52 12.59
N ASP A 24 -22.91 13.38 13.61
CA ASP A 24 -21.87 14.33 14.05
C ASP A 24 -20.58 13.65 14.56
N GLU A 25 -20.66 12.41 15.05
CA GLU A 25 -19.49 11.59 15.39
C GLU A 25 -18.97 10.81 14.16
N LEU A 26 -19.87 10.18 13.40
CA LEU A 26 -19.51 9.39 12.21
C LEU A 26 -18.82 10.21 11.11
N VAL A 27 -19.25 11.45 10.87
CA VAL A 27 -18.67 12.33 9.82
C VAL A 27 -17.61 13.28 10.36
N LYS A 28 -17.19 13.10 11.62
CA LYS A 28 -16.20 13.94 12.29
C LYS A 28 -14.83 13.86 11.59
N PRO A 29 -14.31 14.97 11.02
CA PRO A 29 -13.03 14.93 10.34
C PRO A 29 -11.88 14.72 11.33
N SER A 30 -11.03 13.72 11.08
CA SER A 30 -9.85 13.39 11.89
C SER A 30 -8.66 13.11 10.98
N LEU A 31 -7.60 13.89 11.12
CA LEU A 31 -6.35 13.72 10.39
C LEU A 31 -5.17 13.60 11.36
N ASN A 32 -4.85 12.35 11.74
CA ASN A 32 -3.62 12.05 12.45
C ASN A 32 -2.55 11.60 11.44
N GLN A 33 -1.58 12.48 11.19
CA GLN A 33 -0.50 12.27 10.22
C GLN A 33 0.27 10.94 10.44
N SER A 34 0.51 10.55 11.69
CA SER A 34 1.17 9.29 12.03
C SER A 34 0.29 8.05 11.78
N LYS A 35 -1.04 8.14 11.99
CA LYS A 35 -1.98 7.04 11.70
C LYS A 35 -2.21 6.83 10.20
N VAL A 36 -2.28 7.91 9.42
CA VAL A 36 -2.55 7.87 7.96
C VAL A 36 -1.32 7.46 7.13
N SER A 37 -0.11 7.56 7.69
CA SER A 37 1.11 7.15 6.99
C SER A 37 1.10 5.66 6.63
N GLY A 38 1.62 5.33 5.44
CA GLY A 38 1.68 3.97 4.92
C GLY A 38 0.76 3.72 3.72
N ARG A 39 0.54 2.44 3.40
CA ARG A 39 -0.17 2.01 2.18
C ARG A 39 -1.64 1.70 2.44
N TRP A 40 -2.48 2.10 1.50
CA TRP A 40 -3.93 2.01 1.50
C TRP A 40 -4.43 1.48 0.16
N ILE A 41 -5.41 0.57 0.18
CA ILE A 41 -5.95 -0.09 -1.03
C ILE A 41 -7.46 0.17 -1.09
N PHE A 42 -7.95 0.68 -2.22
CA PHE A 42 -9.34 1.08 -2.45
C PHE A 42 -10.29 -0.13 -2.38
N GLN A 43 -11.35 -0.04 -1.57
CA GLN A 43 -12.30 -1.14 -1.32
C GLN A 43 -13.73 -0.87 -1.81
N VAL A 44 -14.22 0.36 -1.64
CA VAL A 44 -15.56 0.80 -2.08
C VAL A 44 -15.59 2.32 -2.17
N GLY A 45 -16.35 2.87 -3.10
CA GLY A 45 -16.57 4.32 -3.19
C GLY A 45 -17.90 4.70 -3.84
N ILE A 46 -18.25 5.99 -3.72
CA ILE A 46 -19.46 6.58 -4.26
C ILE A 46 -19.25 8.06 -4.59
N SER A 47 -20.01 8.58 -5.56
CA SER A 47 -19.98 9.96 -6.04
C SER A 47 -21.39 10.53 -6.10
N ASP A 48 -21.56 11.85 -5.93
CA ASP A 48 -22.88 12.50 -5.99
C ASP A 48 -23.29 13.00 -7.40
N THR A 49 -22.49 12.69 -8.42
CA THR A 49 -22.78 12.99 -9.83
C THR A 49 -22.46 11.80 -10.73
N GLU A 50 -23.29 11.58 -11.75
CA GLU A 50 -23.20 10.44 -12.66
C GLU A 50 -21.84 10.37 -13.38
N GLU A 51 -21.34 11.49 -13.90
CA GLU A 51 -20.01 11.64 -14.54
C GLU A 51 -18.86 11.15 -13.63
N GLN A 52 -18.87 11.51 -12.34
CA GLN A 52 -17.85 11.06 -11.40
C GLN A 52 -18.05 9.59 -11.01
N MET A 53 -19.30 9.12 -10.96
CA MET A 53 -19.62 7.72 -10.72
C MET A 53 -19.23 6.81 -11.90
N GLU A 54 -19.32 7.29 -13.15
CA GLU A 54 -18.79 6.63 -14.34
C GLU A 54 -17.27 6.58 -14.34
N PHE A 55 -16.61 7.70 -14.04
CA PHE A 55 -15.15 7.72 -13.85
C PHE A 55 -14.72 6.72 -12.77
N LEU A 56 -15.41 6.69 -11.62
CA LEU A 56 -15.12 5.76 -10.54
C LEU A 56 -15.28 4.28 -10.97
N LYS A 57 -16.33 3.97 -11.76
CA LYS A 57 -16.55 2.63 -12.32
C LYS A 57 -15.42 2.16 -13.25
N SER A 58 -14.69 3.07 -13.90
CA SER A 58 -13.51 2.75 -14.73
C SER A 58 -12.28 2.33 -13.90
N VAL A 59 -12.22 2.68 -12.60
CA VAL A 59 -11.09 2.40 -11.71
C VAL A 59 -11.17 0.97 -11.17
N ASN A 60 -10.70 0.00 -11.95
CA ASN A 60 -10.76 -1.42 -11.64
C ASN A 60 -10.05 -1.80 -10.32
N SER A 61 -9.03 -1.03 -9.90
CA SER A 61 -8.34 -1.16 -8.60
C SER A 61 -7.45 0.06 -8.36
N SER A 62 -7.38 0.57 -7.12
CA SER A 62 -6.48 1.68 -6.74
C SER A 62 -5.70 1.35 -5.46
N TRP A 63 -4.49 1.90 -5.34
CA TRP A 63 -3.77 2.01 -4.07
C TRP A 63 -3.03 3.35 -3.99
N MET A 64 -2.83 3.81 -2.76
CA MET A 64 -1.96 4.95 -2.45
C MET A 64 -1.01 4.60 -1.30
N GLU A 65 0.15 5.26 -1.26
CA GLU A 65 1.12 5.17 -0.17
C GLU A 65 1.49 6.58 0.28
N ILE A 66 1.02 6.92 1.48
CA ILE A 66 1.04 8.26 2.06
C ILE A 66 2.27 8.40 2.94
N GLN A 67 3.05 9.45 2.71
CA GLN A 67 4.27 9.77 3.46
C GLN A 67 4.18 11.19 4.04
N THR A 68 4.45 11.29 5.34
CA THR A 68 4.58 12.57 6.06
C THR A 68 6.02 13.04 6.07
N THR A 69 6.30 14.25 5.56
CA THR A 69 7.63 14.85 5.68
C THR A 69 7.72 15.72 6.94
N PRO A 70 8.63 15.47 7.91
CA PRO A 70 8.74 16.27 9.14
C PRO A 70 9.10 17.77 8.97
N LYS A 71 9.24 18.24 7.73
CA LYS A 71 9.56 19.63 7.35
C LYS A 71 8.46 20.31 6.52
N SER A 72 7.33 19.64 6.30
CA SER A 72 6.22 20.16 5.48
C SER A 72 4.88 19.89 6.14
N GLU A 73 3.99 20.87 6.19
CA GLU A 73 2.59 20.74 6.62
C GLU A 73 1.73 20.04 5.55
N GLY A 74 2.25 18.96 4.97
CA GLY A 74 1.76 18.35 3.75
C GLY A 74 2.17 16.89 3.63
N LEU A 75 1.30 16.10 3.02
CA LEU A 75 1.53 14.69 2.75
C LEU A 75 2.00 14.55 1.30
N ASN A 76 2.99 13.69 1.06
CA ASN A 76 3.30 13.22 -0.28
C ASN A 76 2.59 11.89 -0.51
N LEU A 77 1.84 11.78 -1.60
CA LEU A 77 1.10 10.58 -1.98
C LEU A 77 1.75 9.98 -3.22
N HIS A 78 2.15 8.71 -3.16
CA HIS A 78 2.34 7.89 -4.35
C HIS A 78 1.05 7.12 -4.63
N PHE A 79 0.67 6.93 -5.88
CA PHE A 79 -0.51 6.13 -6.24
C PHE A 79 -0.26 5.23 -7.46
N GLY A 80 -1.08 4.20 -7.60
CA GLY A 80 -1.06 3.28 -8.74
C GLY A 80 -2.45 2.74 -9.05
N ASP A 81 -3.11 3.38 -10.00
CA ASP A 81 -4.52 3.17 -10.34
C ASP A 81 -4.65 2.36 -11.61
N ARG A 82 -5.60 1.41 -11.61
CA ARG A 82 -5.96 0.62 -12.79
C ARG A 82 -7.20 1.21 -13.43
N ILE A 83 -7.01 1.97 -14.51
CA ILE A 83 -8.08 2.68 -15.23
C ILE A 83 -8.19 2.05 -16.63
N ASP A 84 -9.39 1.65 -17.03
CA ASP A 84 -9.66 0.96 -18.31
C ASP A 84 -8.69 -0.21 -18.59
N GLY A 85 -8.42 -1.00 -17.56
CA GLY A 85 -7.50 -2.14 -17.61
C GLY A 85 -6.00 -1.78 -17.65
N LYS A 86 -5.63 -0.52 -17.83
CA LYS A 86 -4.25 0.00 -17.90
C LYS A 86 -3.78 0.47 -16.52
N CYS A 87 -2.47 0.40 -16.26
CA CYS A 87 -1.90 0.92 -15.01
C CYS A 87 -1.36 2.34 -15.19
N MET A 88 -1.97 3.28 -14.48
CA MET A 88 -1.51 4.64 -14.28
C MET A 88 -0.74 4.73 -12.97
N TYR A 89 0.32 5.54 -12.93
CA TYR A 89 1.14 5.76 -11.75
C TYR A 89 1.47 7.25 -11.63
N GLY A 90 1.59 7.75 -10.41
CA GLY A 90 2.01 9.12 -10.21
C GLY A 90 2.31 9.47 -8.76
N THR A 91 2.60 10.75 -8.55
CA THR A 91 2.73 11.38 -7.25
C THR A 91 1.84 12.60 -7.17
N ALA A 92 1.13 12.75 -6.05
CA ALA A 92 0.40 13.94 -5.71
C ALA A 92 1.03 14.59 -4.47
N ASN A 93 1.25 15.90 -4.54
CA ASN A 93 1.54 16.69 -3.34
C ASN A 93 0.22 17.12 -2.72
N SER A 94 0.22 17.26 -1.40
CA SER A 94 -0.90 17.83 -0.66
C SER A 94 -0.43 18.82 0.39
N SER A 95 -1.30 19.78 0.71
CA SER A 95 -1.19 20.58 1.93
C SER A 95 -2.31 20.24 2.90
N VAL A 96 -2.03 20.38 4.19
CA VAL A 96 -2.97 20.16 5.29
C VAL A 96 -3.39 21.51 5.86
N SER A 97 -4.69 21.68 6.15
CA SER A 97 -5.20 22.84 6.87
C SER A 97 -6.27 22.37 7.87
N GLY A 98 -5.89 22.36 9.15
CA GLY A 98 -6.65 21.67 10.19
C GLY A 98 -6.86 20.20 9.84
N ASN A 99 -8.12 19.76 9.83
CA ASN A 99 -8.50 18.38 9.51
C ASN A 99 -8.89 18.20 8.02
N SER A 100 -8.53 19.15 7.15
CA SER A 100 -8.78 19.09 5.70
C SER A 100 -7.47 19.02 4.91
N THR A 101 -7.51 18.39 3.74
CA THR A 101 -6.40 18.32 2.79
C THR A 101 -6.77 19.03 1.49
N ARG A 102 -5.77 19.60 0.81
CA ARG A 102 -5.84 19.99 -0.60
C ARG A 102 -4.85 19.11 -1.34
N VAL A 103 -5.30 18.33 -2.33
CA VAL A 103 -4.45 17.37 -3.06
C VAL A 103 -4.50 17.69 -4.55
N THR A 104 -3.34 17.77 -5.20
CA THR A 104 -3.25 17.97 -6.65
C THR A 104 -2.74 16.71 -7.33
N PHE A 105 -3.63 15.99 -8.01
CA PHE A 105 -3.31 14.86 -8.87
C PHE A 105 -2.90 15.33 -10.26
N TYR A 106 -2.09 14.53 -10.97
CA TYR A 106 -1.67 14.80 -12.34
C TYR A 106 -1.92 13.57 -13.22
N TYR A 107 -2.86 13.70 -14.15
CA TYR A 107 -3.31 12.63 -15.04
C TYR A 107 -3.32 13.14 -16.48
N ASN A 108 -2.70 12.41 -17.41
CA ASN A 108 -2.71 12.71 -18.85
C ASN A 108 -2.39 14.18 -19.19
N SER A 109 -1.37 14.73 -18.53
CA SER A 109 -0.93 16.14 -18.59
C SER A 109 -1.86 17.19 -17.97
N THR A 110 -2.98 16.78 -17.38
CA THR A 110 -3.96 17.64 -16.69
C THR A 110 -3.80 17.56 -15.16
N SER A 111 -3.89 18.71 -14.49
CA SER A 111 -3.92 18.82 -13.03
C SER A 111 -5.35 18.78 -12.49
N HIS A 112 -5.61 17.91 -11.53
CA HIS A 112 -6.91 17.79 -10.85
C HIS A 112 -6.73 18.12 -9.37
N GLU A 113 -7.35 19.22 -8.91
CA GLU A 113 -7.36 19.60 -7.49
C GLU A 113 -8.62 19.06 -6.80
N VAL A 114 -8.42 18.39 -5.66
CA VAL A 114 -9.49 17.92 -4.79
C VAL A 114 -9.28 18.38 -3.34
N PHE A 115 -10.39 18.63 -2.66
CA PHE A 115 -10.44 19.11 -1.27
C PHE A 115 -10.95 18.00 -0.37
N GLY A 116 -10.03 17.36 0.35
CA GLY A 116 -10.28 16.16 1.14
C GLY A 116 -10.51 16.40 2.62
N LYS A 117 -11.14 15.41 3.26
CA LYS A 117 -11.19 15.17 4.70
C LYS A 117 -11.09 13.68 4.94
N LEU A 118 -10.40 13.28 6.01
CA LEU A 118 -10.43 11.90 6.49
C LEU A 118 -11.41 11.79 7.65
N LEU A 119 -12.19 10.69 7.66
CA LEU A 119 -13.13 10.33 8.71
C LEU A 119 -12.59 9.07 9.42
N GLU A 120 -12.79 8.96 10.74
CA GLU A 120 -12.45 7.71 11.43
C GLU A 120 -13.48 6.62 11.10
N SER A 121 -13.07 5.35 11.10
CA SER A 121 -13.94 4.22 10.75
C SER A 121 -13.43 2.93 11.41
N CYS A 122 -12.18 2.55 11.15
CA CYS A 122 -11.47 1.49 11.88
C CYS A 122 -9.94 1.74 11.88
N PRO A 123 -9.13 1.10 12.75
CA PRO A 123 -7.69 1.36 12.87
C PRO A 123 -6.86 1.12 11.59
N ASP A 124 -7.33 0.22 10.73
CA ASP A 124 -6.74 -0.11 9.42
C ASP A 124 -7.63 0.29 8.24
N CYS A 125 -8.57 1.22 8.49
CA CYS A 125 -9.47 1.83 7.52
C CYS A 125 -9.17 3.33 7.40
N ALA A 126 -9.26 3.88 6.19
CA ALA A 126 -9.27 5.30 5.95
C ALA A 126 -10.47 5.63 5.06
N VAL A 127 -11.40 6.44 5.56
CA VAL A 127 -12.51 6.96 4.78
C VAL A 127 -12.16 8.37 4.34
N TRP A 128 -12.01 8.57 3.03
CA TRP A 128 -11.70 9.86 2.43
C TRP A 128 -12.98 10.41 1.79
N SER A 129 -13.52 11.48 2.37
CA SER A 129 -14.53 12.32 1.73
C SER A 129 -13.84 13.48 1.01
N ASP A 130 -14.13 13.71 -0.26
CA ASP A 130 -13.58 14.84 -0.99
C ASP A 130 -14.62 15.60 -1.82
N TYR A 131 -14.16 16.70 -2.43
CA TYR A 131 -14.85 17.31 -3.55
C TYR A 131 -13.88 17.93 -4.56
N LYS A 132 -14.28 17.90 -5.84
CA LYS A 132 -13.73 18.78 -6.89
C LYS A 132 -14.65 19.98 -7.09
N LEU A 133 -14.08 21.09 -7.57
CA LEU A 133 -14.83 22.22 -8.11
C LEU A 133 -14.63 22.27 -9.63
N THR A 134 -15.69 22.54 -10.37
CA THR A 134 -15.68 22.73 -11.83
C THR A 134 -16.43 24.02 -12.18
N GLU A 135 -16.12 24.61 -13.34
CA GLU A 135 -16.93 25.71 -13.89
C GLU A 135 -17.71 25.23 -15.10
N GLU A 136 -19.03 25.33 -15.05
CA GLU A 136 -19.92 24.92 -16.11
C GLU A 136 -20.93 26.04 -16.39
N MET A 137 -20.94 26.56 -17.63
CA MET A 137 -21.81 27.67 -18.05
C MET A 137 -21.74 28.89 -17.11
N GLY A 138 -20.54 29.23 -16.61
CA GLY A 138 -20.33 30.34 -15.69
C GLY A 138 -20.82 30.11 -14.25
N LYS A 139 -21.10 28.85 -13.87
CA LYS A 139 -21.46 28.47 -12.50
C LYS A 139 -20.43 27.48 -11.96
N THR A 140 -19.94 27.74 -10.75
CA THR A 140 -19.13 26.76 -10.02
C THR A 140 -20.01 25.61 -9.56
N LYS A 141 -19.75 24.39 -10.03
CA LYS A 141 -20.32 23.17 -9.45
C LYS A 141 -19.35 22.54 -8.47
N LYS A 142 -19.91 21.80 -7.51
CA LYS A 142 -19.18 20.98 -6.55
C LYS A 142 -19.63 19.54 -6.75
N HIS A 143 -18.70 18.65 -7.06
CA HIS A 143 -18.95 17.21 -7.10
C HIS A 143 -18.25 16.61 -5.87
N ARG A 144 -18.97 15.81 -5.10
CA ARG A 144 -18.47 15.17 -3.88
C ARG A 144 -18.22 13.69 -4.15
N ASN A 145 -17.20 13.14 -3.50
CA ASN A 145 -16.95 11.71 -3.46
C ASN A 145 -16.73 11.23 -2.02
N LEU A 146 -16.91 9.93 -1.81
CA LEU A 146 -16.60 9.24 -0.57
C LEU A 146 -15.99 7.87 -0.89
N TYR A 147 -14.80 7.60 -0.34
CA TYR A 147 -14.02 6.40 -0.63
C TYR A 147 -13.56 5.72 0.66
N LEU A 148 -13.64 4.39 0.72
CA LEU A 148 -13.03 3.57 1.76
C LEU A 148 -11.78 2.88 1.22
N PHE A 149 -10.68 3.04 1.94
CA PHE A 149 -9.45 2.29 1.75
C PHE A 149 -9.11 1.47 3.00
N THR A 150 -8.44 0.34 2.84
CA THR A 150 -7.88 -0.43 3.96
C THR A 150 -6.41 -0.78 3.73
N LYS A 151 -5.65 -0.95 4.81
CA LYS A 151 -4.20 -1.27 4.70
C LYS A 151 -3.93 -2.67 4.16
N THR A 152 -4.84 -3.61 4.40
CA THR A 152 -4.67 -5.03 4.06
C THR A 152 -5.23 -5.42 2.69
N GLY A 153 -5.99 -4.53 2.03
CA GLY A 153 -6.70 -4.85 0.79
C GLY A 153 -7.88 -5.81 1.00
N LYS A 154 -8.37 -5.91 2.24
CA LYS A 154 -9.59 -6.64 2.61
C LYS A 154 -10.61 -5.65 3.16
N LEU A 155 -11.88 -5.94 2.94
CA LEU A 155 -13.01 -5.30 3.62
C LEU A 155 -13.70 -6.34 4.51
N ASP A 156 -14.22 -5.89 5.64
CA ASP A 156 -15.04 -6.66 6.59
C ASP A 156 -16.44 -6.04 6.60
N ASP A 157 -17.48 -6.86 6.65
CA ASP A 157 -18.86 -6.41 6.54
C ASP A 157 -19.22 -5.35 7.60
N LYS A 158 -18.69 -5.46 8.82
CA LYS A 158 -18.91 -4.45 9.87
C LYS A 158 -18.36 -3.09 9.47
N ASN A 159 -17.18 -3.06 8.85
CA ASN A 159 -16.55 -1.81 8.40
C ASN A 159 -17.26 -1.25 7.15
N LEU A 160 -17.86 -2.10 6.31
CA LEU A 160 -18.73 -1.68 5.22
C LEU A 160 -20.04 -1.04 5.73
N GLU A 161 -20.69 -1.59 6.75
CA GLU A 161 -21.89 -0.96 7.34
C GLU A 161 -21.59 0.40 7.99
N VAL A 162 -20.42 0.57 8.63
CA VAL A 162 -19.98 1.89 9.12
C VAL A 162 -19.81 2.87 7.96
N PHE A 163 -19.19 2.45 6.85
CA PHE A 163 -19.02 3.30 5.66
C PHE A 163 -20.36 3.68 5.00
N LYS A 164 -21.33 2.77 4.94
CA LYS A 164 -22.69 3.06 4.45
C LYS A 164 -23.38 4.13 5.30
N LYS A 165 -23.33 4.01 6.63
CA LYS A 165 -23.88 5.04 7.53
C LYS A 165 -23.17 6.39 7.37
N GLN A 166 -21.85 6.40 7.15
CA GLN A 166 -21.12 7.62 6.80
C GLN A 166 -21.58 8.23 5.47
N ALA A 167 -21.93 7.42 4.47
CA ALA A 167 -22.49 7.89 3.21
C ALA A 167 -23.92 8.46 3.36
N GLU A 168 -24.76 7.81 4.17
CA GLU A 168 -26.12 8.25 4.50
C GLU A 168 -26.12 9.60 5.27
N CYS A 169 -25.28 9.71 6.30
CA CYS A 169 -25.05 10.95 7.05
C CYS A 169 -24.50 12.09 6.19
N LEU A 170 -23.81 11.79 5.08
CA LEU A 170 -23.32 12.77 4.11
C LEU A 170 -24.27 12.97 2.91
N HIS A 171 -25.42 12.31 2.89
CA HIS A 171 -26.42 12.37 1.82
C HIS A 171 -25.85 12.05 0.43
N PHE A 172 -25.21 10.88 0.34
CA PHE A 172 -25.00 10.16 -0.92
C PHE A 172 -26.18 9.22 -1.21
N SER A 173 -26.24 8.62 -2.42
CA SER A 173 -27.18 7.54 -2.71
C SER A 173 -26.68 6.20 -2.16
N THR A 174 -27.37 5.10 -2.49
CA THR A 174 -26.97 3.72 -2.15
C THR A 174 -26.13 3.02 -3.24
N ASP A 175 -25.74 3.74 -4.29
CA ASP A 175 -25.12 3.18 -5.50
C ASP A 175 -23.62 3.00 -5.34
N PHE A 176 -23.19 2.11 -4.44
CA PHE A 176 -21.77 1.89 -4.13
C PHE A 176 -21.03 1.13 -5.23
N TYR A 177 -19.85 1.63 -5.65
CA TYR A 177 -18.93 0.92 -6.54
C TYR A 177 -17.88 0.13 -5.76
N PHE A 178 -17.71 -1.14 -6.12
CA PHE A 178 -16.69 -2.04 -5.56
C PHE A 178 -15.66 -2.42 -6.65
N PRO A 179 -14.40 -1.96 -6.57
CA PRO A 179 -13.33 -2.34 -7.49
C PRO A 179 -12.99 -3.84 -7.44
N GLN A 180 -12.41 -4.36 -8.52
CA GLN A 180 -11.89 -5.73 -8.61
C GLN A 180 -10.52 -5.84 -7.92
N THR A 181 -10.51 -5.84 -6.59
CA THR A 181 -9.30 -5.97 -5.75
C THR A 181 -8.57 -7.32 -5.87
N THR A 182 -9.11 -8.28 -6.64
CA THR A 182 -8.60 -9.65 -6.81
C THR A 182 -7.27 -9.71 -7.58
N ARG A 183 -6.17 -9.41 -6.87
CA ARG A 183 -4.75 -9.59 -7.25
C ARG A 183 -4.24 -8.76 -8.43
N LYS A 184 -5.08 -8.06 -9.19
CA LYS A 184 -4.69 -7.28 -10.39
C LYS A 184 -4.24 -5.83 -10.11
N ILE A 185 -3.88 -5.52 -8.87
CA ILE A 185 -3.37 -4.22 -8.42
C ILE A 185 -2.11 -3.82 -9.20
N CYS A 186 -2.02 -2.55 -9.58
CA CYS A 186 -0.87 -1.97 -10.29
C CYS A 186 0.33 -1.79 -9.35
N PHE A 187 1.07 -2.87 -9.06
CA PHE A 187 2.26 -2.78 -8.21
C PHE A 187 3.46 -2.18 -8.96
N LEU A 188 4.06 -1.13 -8.38
CA LEU A 188 5.36 -0.62 -8.82
C LEU A 188 6.44 -1.71 -8.71
N LEU A 189 6.92 -2.21 -9.85
CA LEU A 189 7.95 -3.24 -9.96
C LEU A 189 9.29 -2.84 -9.31
N TYR A 190 9.49 -1.54 -9.04
CA TYR A 190 10.67 -1.01 -8.33
C TYR A 190 10.90 -1.56 -6.92
N ARG A 191 9.90 -2.14 -6.23
CA ARG A 191 10.14 -2.87 -4.96
C ARG A 191 10.65 -4.31 -5.15
N TYR A 192 10.72 -4.84 -6.38
CA TYR A 192 11.20 -6.20 -6.67
C TYR A 192 12.62 -6.26 -7.27
N THR A 193 13.20 -5.15 -7.69
CA THR A 193 14.56 -5.11 -8.28
C THR A 193 15.70 -5.00 -7.27
N LEU A 194 15.43 -5.09 -5.96
CA LEU A 194 16.41 -5.04 -4.87
C LEU A 194 16.50 -6.32 -4.02
N HIS A 195 16.31 -7.49 -4.66
CA HIS A 195 16.87 -8.74 -4.11
C HIS A 195 17.55 -9.73 -5.09
N PRO A 196 18.31 -9.27 -6.11
CA PRO A 196 19.09 -10.17 -6.95
C PRO A 196 20.39 -10.61 -6.25
N MET A 197 20.35 -11.37 -5.14
CA MET A 197 21.50 -12.17 -4.60
C MET A 197 21.14 -13.11 -3.43
N CYS A 198 20.04 -13.87 -3.50
CA CYS A 198 19.82 -15.01 -2.56
C CYS A 198 19.28 -16.29 -3.23
N ASN A 199 19.66 -16.57 -4.49
CA ASN A 199 19.29 -17.82 -5.17
C ASN A 199 20.40 -18.40 -6.10
N LYS A 200 21.68 -18.20 -5.72
CA LYS A 200 22.82 -18.87 -6.37
C LYS A 200 23.37 -20.06 -5.57
N ALA A 201 23.02 -20.19 -4.30
CA ALA A 201 23.42 -21.33 -3.47
C ALA A 201 22.68 -22.64 -3.85
N LEU A 202 21.37 -22.55 -4.13
CA LEU A 202 20.52 -23.73 -4.35
C LEU A 202 20.85 -24.46 -5.66
N LEU A 203 21.28 -23.74 -6.70
CA LEU A 203 21.66 -24.30 -8.01
C LEU A 203 22.97 -25.08 -7.98
N PHE A 204 23.85 -24.87 -7.00
CA PHE A 204 25.11 -25.62 -6.89
C PHE A 204 24.93 -27.02 -6.27
N PHE A 205 23.91 -27.21 -5.42
CA PHE A 205 23.64 -28.51 -4.79
C PHE A 205 22.97 -29.53 -5.72
N LEU A 206 22.29 -29.09 -6.78
CA LEU A 206 21.60 -29.98 -7.72
C LEU A 206 22.50 -30.53 -8.85
N PHE A 207 23.76 -30.10 -8.95
CA PHE A 207 24.68 -30.51 -10.03
C PHE A 207 25.81 -31.47 -9.60
N GLN A 208 25.90 -31.88 -8.33
CA GLN A 208 26.93 -32.85 -7.88
C GLN A 208 26.46 -34.31 -7.80
N THR A 209 25.18 -34.60 -7.98
CA THR A 209 24.63 -35.97 -7.86
C THR A 209 24.50 -36.75 -9.18
N TYR A 210 24.98 -36.20 -10.31
CA TYR A 210 24.77 -36.81 -11.63
C TYR A 210 25.98 -36.77 -12.59
N VAL A 211 27.06 -37.46 -12.22
CA VAL A 211 28.09 -37.93 -13.17
C VAL A 211 28.36 -39.43 -12.92
N PRO A 212 28.11 -40.32 -13.89
CA PRO A 212 28.19 -41.77 -13.67
C PRO A 212 29.63 -42.32 -13.71
N THR A 213 29.85 -43.39 -12.94
CA THR A 213 31.14 -44.04 -12.73
C THR A 213 31.68 -44.77 -13.97
N LYS A 214 32.97 -44.62 -14.29
CA LYS A 214 33.71 -45.57 -15.15
C LYS A 214 35.06 -45.98 -14.55
N ARG A 215 35.20 -47.30 -14.29
CA ARG A 215 36.48 -48.04 -14.28
C ARG A 215 37.13 -47.89 -15.68
N THR A 216 38.45 -47.92 -15.94
CA THR A 216 39.68 -48.25 -15.17
C THR A 216 40.91 -47.63 -15.94
N GLN A 217 42.22 -47.79 -15.66
CA GLN A 217 43.00 -48.72 -14.80
C GLN A 217 44.35 -48.10 -14.33
N THR A 218 44.88 -48.63 -13.23
CA THR A 218 46.30 -48.85 -12.84
C THR A 218 47.47 -48.11 -13.54
N LYS A 219 48.27 -47.33 -12.76
CA LYS A 219 49.70 -47.63 -12.41
C LYS A 219 50.34 -46.61 -11.43
N ARG A 220 51.36 -47.09 -10.70
CA ARG A 220 52.42 -46.42 -9.89
C ARG A 220 53.76 -47.13 -10.26
N PRO A 221 54.97 -46.71 -9.83
CA PRO A 221 55.40 -45.58 -8.99
C PRO A 221 56.16 -44.51 -9.85
N THR A 222 57.30 -43.83 -9.57
CA THR A 222 58.35 -43.87 -8.50
C THR A 222 59.22 -42.58 -8.45
N ASN A 223 59.77 -42.29 -7.26
CA ASN A 223 61.08 -41.67 -6.89
C ASN A 223 61.73 -40.45 -7.60
N ASN A 224 62.02 -39.45 -6.75
CA ASN A 224 63.29 -38.72 -6.49
C ASN A 224 63.95 -37.65 -7.41
N GLU A 225 64.45 -36.63 -6.67
CA GLU A 225 65.68 -35.81 -6.80
C GLU A 225 65.81 -34.64 -7.81
N ASP A 226 65.81 -33.45 -7.19
CA ASP A 226 66.69 -32.28 -7.36
C ASP A 226 66.87 -31.56 -8.71
N SER A 227 66.33 -30.33 -8.76
CA SER A 227 67.07 -29.13 -9.20
C SER A 227 66.35 -27.83 -8.77
N HIS A 228 67.11 -26.73 -8.63
CA HIS A 228 66.63 -25.46 -8.08
C HIS A 228 66.13 -24.48 -9.19
N PRO A 229 65.72 -23.25 -8.88
CA PRO A 229 64.35 -22.77 -9.04
C PRO A 229 64.05 -22.07 -10.38
N THR A 230 62.77 -22.01 -10.77
CA THR A 230 62.25 -20.82 -11.48
C THR A 230 60.82 -20.48 -11.10
N GLN A 231 60.59 -19.19 -10.90
CA GLN A 231 59.38 -18.57 -10.35
C GLN A 231 58.25 -18.49 -11.39
N LYS A 232 57.09 -19.12 -11.14
CA LYS A 232 55.80 -18.68 -11.74
C LYS A 232 54.66 -18.67 -10.72
N VAL A 233 54.02 -17.51 -10.62
CA VAL A 233 52.94 -17.21 -9.68
C VAL A 233 51.61 -17.79 -10.19
N LYS A 234 50.85 -18.43 -9.30
CA LYS A 234 49.39 -18.51 -9.44
C LYS A 234 48.75 -18.34 -8.06
N LYS A 235 48.14 -17.17 -7.82
CA LYS A 235 47.53 -16.84 -6.52
C LYS A 235 46.34 -17.75 -6.23
N GLN A 236 46.43 -18.53 -5.16
CA GLN A 236 45.29 -19.15 -4.51
C GLN A 236 44.72 -18.12 -3.52
N ALA A 237 43.70 -17.36 -3.95
CA ALA A 237 43.05 -16.35 -3.12
C ALA A 237 41.93 -17.00 -2.28
N SER A 238 41.95 -16.79 -0.97
CA SER A 238 40.95 -17.32 -0.05
C SER A 238 39.58 -16.65 -0.24
N THR A 239 38.51 -17.37 0.11
CA THR A 239 37.13 -16.88 0.05
C THR A 239 36.79 -16.09 1.32
N THR A 240 36.72 -14.76 1.22
CA THR A 240 36.27 -13.90 2.33
C THR A 240 35.12 -13.00 1.87
N SER A 241 33.90 -13.27 2.34
CA SER A 241 32.71 -12.47 2.03
C SER A 241 32.52 -11.34 3.05
N VAL A 242 32.83 -10.10 2.66
CA VAL A 242 32.63 -8.91 3.52
C VAL A 242 31.24 -8.31 3.26
N CYS A 243 30.38 -8.33 4.28
CA CYS A 243 29.05 -7.71 4.23
C CYS A 243 29.11 -6.25 4.71
N CYS A 244 29.38 -5.31 3.80
CA CYS A 244 29.34 -3.88 4.11
C CYS A 244 27.89 -3.36 4.16
N ASN A 245 27.32 -3.25 5.36
CA ASN A 245 26.05 -2.52 5.56
C ASN A 245 26.29 -1.01 5.39
N LYS A 246 25.47 -0.32 4.60
CA LYS A 246 25.60 1.14 4.34
C LYS A 246 24.45 1.91 4.97
N GLN A 247 24.70 2.49 6.14
CA GLN A 247 23.73 3.38 6.80
C GLN A 247 24.47 4.52 7.53
N ALA A 248 24.58 5.67 6.85
CA ALA A 248 25.18 6.93 7.33
C ALA A 248 26.73 6.89 7.57
N PRO A 249 27.39 8.05 7.83
CA PRO A 249 28.82 8.23 7.51
C PRO A 249 29.82 8.02 8.64
N SER A 250 31.07 7.76 8.24
CA SER A 250 32.34 7.90 8.99
C SER A 250 32.52 7.13 10.31
N VAL A 251 33.06 5.91 10.23
CA VAL A 251 34.08 5.36 11.16
C VAL A 251 35.13 4.60 10.33
N SER A 252 36.38 4.56 10.79
CA SER A 252 37.50 3.87 10.11
C SER A 252 37.42 2.34 10.21
N CYS A 253 38.07 1.63 9.29
CA CYS A 253 38.24 0.16 9.33
C CYS A 253 39.68 -0.19 9.71
N THR A 254 39.88 -0.82 10.87
CA THR A 254 41.16 -1.41 11.27
C THR A 254 41.13 -2.91 11.00
N THR A 255 42.12 -3.44 10.29
CA THR A 255 42.22 -4.88 10.00
C THR A 255 43.00 -5.58 11.11
N THR A 256 42.46 -6.70 11.61
CA THR A 256 43.21 -7.71 12.37
C THR A 256 43.02 -9.06 11.68
N THR A 257 44.09 -9.86 11.63
CA THR A 257 44.14 -11.23 11.08
C THR A 257 43.51 -12.26 12.00
#